data_AF-S2YDV0-F1
#
_entry.id   AF-S2YDV0-F1
#
_cell.length_a   1.000
_cell.length_b   1.000
_cell.length_c   1.000
_cell.angle_alpha   90.00
_cell.angle_beta   90.00
_cell.angle_gamma   90.00
#
_symmetry.space_group_name_H-M   'P 1'
#
loop_
_entity.id
_entity.type
_entity.pdbx_description
1 polymer ?
#
loop_
_entity_poly.entity_id
_entity_poly.type
_entity_poly.pdbx_seq_one_letter_code
_entity_poly.pdbx_strand_id
1 'polypeptide(L)'
;MFSKIKPKETLVGTIVLLAVALVLHFMPWSVMIIACFATLPGIILWYRSIHSFGLATLITILLSTLTGDLFVMTFMIILLALSAVIAQLLKQRASKEHILYVATLVTSIITIGAIMILQGLKQLPYAQVLLEPYQKIVNQMIEMQNLDQQAREVLNNSVHQLAVQLPAMIVVTIAIYLIITLMIIFPILRKFKIATPVFRPLYLWQMKRSLFIIYAIALLVSVTTEPATTINSIGINFQIVLGFLLVIQGLSFIHYFTTIKRMPVAVSVIFIVLGIIFYPMTRLIGLLDLGLNLKSMIKNDKR
;
A
#
# COMPACT_ATOMS: atom_id res chain seq x y z
N MET A 1 24.10 21.46 -18.89
CA MET A 1 23.09 20.53 -18.32
C MET A 1 23.36 19.07 -18.68
N PHE A 2 23.73 18.76 -19.93
CA PHE A 2 24.02 17.39 -20.41
C PHE A 2 25.28 16.73 -19.83
N SER A 3 26.26 17.48 -19.30
CA SER A 3 27.49 16.91 -18.73
C SER A 3 27.28 16.08 -17.45
N LYS A 4 26.10 16.16 -16.83
CA LYS A 4 25.74 15.38 -15.63
C LYS A 4 25.04 14.06 -15.98
N ILE A 5 24.83 13.76 -17.27
CA ILE A 5 24.22 12.52 -17.76
C ILE A 5 25.30 11.46 -17.88
N LYS A 6 25.00 10.25 -17.39
CA LYS A 6 25.88 9.08 -17.47
C LYS A 6 25.37 8.17 -18.58
N PRO A 7 25.86 8.30 -19.83
CA PRO A 7 25.21 7.73 -21.01
C PRO A 7 25.05 6.21 -20.93
N LYS A 8 26.07 5.48 -20.45
CA LYS A 8 26.02 4.02 -20.28
C LYS A 8 24.93 3.61 -19.27
N GLU A 9 24.82 4.31 -18.15
CA GLU A 9 23.81 4.01 -17.12
C GLU A 9 22.42 4.33 -17.63
N THR A 10 22.24 5.49 -18.27
CA THR A 10 20.99 5.91 -18.88
C THR A 10 20.52 4.88 -19.91
N LEU A 11 21.38 4.45 -20.83
CA LEU A 11 21.02 3.51 -21.88
C LEU A 11 20.52 2.18 -21.29
N VAL A 12 21.31 1.58 -20.38
CA VAL A 12 20.94 0.32 -19.73
C VAL A 12 19.64 0.47 -18.94
N GLY A 13 19.51 1.54 -18.16
CA GLY A 13 18.30 1.76 -17.36
C GLY A 13 17.06 1.97 -18.21
N THR A 14 17.15 2.75 -19.30
CA THR A 14 16.04 2.94 -20.24
C THR A 14 15.65 1.63 -20.92
N ILE A 15 16.61 0.82 -21.38
CA ILE A 15 16.31 -0.48 -22.01
C ILE A 15 15.55 -1.39 -21.04
N VAL A 16 15.98 -1.47 -19.77
CA VAL A 16 15.29 -2.30 -18.77
C VAL A 16 13.89 -1.76 -18.46
N LEU A 17 13.72 -0.43 -18.38
CA LEU A 17 12.40 0.19 -18.16
C LEU A 17 11.45 -0.05 -19.35
N LEU A 18 11.96 -0.02 -20.58
CA LEU A 18 11.18 -0.34 -21.78
C LEU A 18 10.81 -1.84 -21.82
N ALA A 19 11.73 -2.72 -21.42
CA ALA A 19 11.44 -4.15 -21.28
C ALA A 19 10.32 -4.39 -20.26
N VAL A 20 10.35 -3.68 -19.11
CA VAL A 20 9.24 -3.70 -18.14
C VAL A 20 7.94 -3.27 -18.80
N ALA A 21 7.91 -2.13 -19.50
CA ALA A 21 6.70 -1.64 -20.18
C ALA A 21 6.15 -2.65 -21.20
N LEU A 22 7.02 -3.28 -21.98
CA LEU A 22 6.62 -4.32 -22.95
C LEU A 22 6.06 -5.56 -22.27
N VAL A 23 6.69 -6.06 -21.19
CA VAL A 23 6.16 -7.22 -20.48
C VAL A 23 4.80 -6.91 -19.84
N LEU A 24 4.63 -5.70 -19.31
CA LEU A 24 3.33 -5.26 -18.77
C LEU A 24 2.24 -5.24 -19.84
N HIS A 25 2.58 -4.84 -21.06
CA HIS A 25 1.64 -4.84 -22.19
C HIS A 25 1.23 -6.26 -22.60
N PHE A 26 2.19 -7.17 -22.77
CA PHE A 26 1.90 -8.54 -23.21
C PHE A 26 1.37 -9.46 -22.10
N MET A 27 1.73 -9.19 -20.84
CA MET A 27 1.35 -10.01 -19.69
C MET A 27 0.89 -9.14 -18.50
N PRO A 28 -0.27 -8.47 -18.58
CA PRO A 28 -0.74 -7.56 -17.53
C PRO A 28 -0.89 -8.24 -16.16
N TRP A 29 -1.25 -9.52 -16.13
CA TRP A 29 -1.37 -10.28 -14.88
C TRP A 29 -0.03 -10.48 -14.14
N SER A 30 1.09 -10.36 -14.84
CA SER A 30 2.43 -10.49 -14.25
C SER A 30 2.87 -9.26 -13.45
N VAL A 31 2.09 -8.16 -13.50
CA VAL A 31 2.34 -6.89 -12.79
C VAL A 31 2.74 -7.15 -11.34
N MET A 32 2.01 -7.98 -10.60
CA MET A 32 2.25 -8.17 -9.16
C MET A 32 3.66 -8.69 -8.86
N ILE A 33 4.22 -9.54 -9.73
CA ILE A 33 5.55 -10.13 -9.53
C ILE A 33 6.63 -9.21 -10.11
N ILE A 34 6.46 -8.75 -11.35
CA ILE A 34 7.47 -7.95 -12.05
C ILE A 34 7.63 -6.59 -11.40
N ALA A 35 6.52 -5.98 -10.97
CA ALA A 35 6.54 -4.67 -10.36
C ALA A 35 7.39 -4.64 -9.08
N CYS A 36 7.55 -5.79 -8.38
CA CYS A 36 8.37 -5.87 -7.17
C CYS A 36 9.84 -5.52 -7.47
N PHE A 37 10.29 -5.76 -8.70
CA PHE A 37 11.65 -5.46 -9.16
C PHE A 37 11.69 -4.24 -10.08
N ALA A 38 10.57 -3.88 -10.70
CA ALA A 38 10.52 -2.91 -11.76
C ALA A 38 10.88 -1.48 -11.32
N THR A 39 10.83 -1.17 -10.02
CA THR A 39 11.33 0.11 -9.48
C THR A 39 12.87 0.19 -9.45
N LEU A 40 13.60 -0.93 -9.52
CA LEU A 40 15.06 -0.96 -9.37
C LEU A 40 15.80 -0.08 -10.38
N PRO A 41 15.55 -0.15 -11.70
CA PRO A 41 16.26 0.66 -12.68
C PRO A 41 16.04 2.16 -12.43
N GLY A 42 14.81 2.56 -12.12
CA GLY A 42 14.46 3.93 -11.78
C GLY A 42 15.18 4.41 -10.51
N ILE A 43 15.19 3.59 -9.45
CA ILE A 43 15.87 3.92 -8.19
C ILE A 43 17.37 4.10 -8.42
N ILE A 44 18.00 3.16 -9.13
CA ILE A 44 19.44 3.19 -9.41
C ILE A 44 19.81 4.43 -10.24
N LEU A 45 19.05 4.72 -11.29
CA LEU A 45 19.26 5.90 -12.12
C LEU A 45 19.13 7.19 -11.32
N TRP A 46 18.03 7.37 -10.57
CA TRP A 46 17.83 8.58 -9.76
C TRP A 46 18.94 8.73 -8.72
N TYR A 47 19.32 7.62 -8.08
CA TYR A 47 20.35 7.60 -7.06
C TYR A 47 21.70 8.09 -7.63
N ARG A 48 22.07 7.64 -8.83
CA ARG A 48 23.35 7.97 -9.47
C ARG A 48 23.38 9.30 -10.22
N SER A 49 22.30 9.67 -10.90
CA SER A 49 22.16 10.92 -11.66
C SER A 49 20.69 11.23 -11.93
N ILE A 50 20.19 12.28 -11.29
CA ILE A 50 18.80 12.76 -11.48
C ILE A 50 18.50 13.13 -12.94
N HIS A 51 19.51 13.63 -13.66
CA HIS A 51 19.39 13.97 -15.08
C HIS A 51 19.29 12.72 -15.97
N SER A 52 20.04 11.67 -15.63
CA SER A 52 19.97 10.38 -16.34
C SER A 52 18.60 9.72 -16.12
N PHE A 53 18.08 9.80 -14.89
CA PHE A 53 16.72 9.38 -14.59
C PHE A 53 15.67 10.17 -15.36
N GLY A 54 15.78 11.50 -15.40
CA GLY A 54 14.82 12.35 -16.10
C GLY A 54 14.74 12.03 -17.59
N LEU A 55 15.91 11.84 -18.24
CA LEU A 55 15.97 11.45 -19.65
C LEU A 55 15.40 10.05 -19.88
N ALA A 56 15.77 9.06 -19.07
CA ALA A 56 15.24 7.71 -19.17
C ALA A 56 13.72 7.66 -18.95
N THR A 57 13.22 8.43 -17.98
CA THR A 57 11.78 8.57 -17.68
C THR A 57 11.03 9.16 -18.86
N LEU A 58 11.54 10.25 -19.44
CA LEU A 58 10.93 10.89 -20.61
C LEU A 58 10.85 9.91 -21.79
N ILE A 59 11.95 9.23 -22.13
CA ILE A 59 11.99 8.26 -23.22
C ILE A 59 11.03 7.10 -22.95
N THR A 60 11.05 6.56 -21.73
CA THR A 60 10.20 5.41 -21.35
C THR A 60 8.72 5.76 -21.43
N ILE A 61 8.31 6.93 -20.90
CA ILE A 61 6.91 7.36 -20.95
C ILE A 61 6.50 7.60 -22.41
N LEU A 62 7.31 8.32 -23.20
CA LEU A 62 7.00 8.63 -24.60
C LEU A 62 6.93 7.38 -25.48
N LEU A 63 7.77 6.38 -25.24
CA LEU A 63 7.69 5.11 -25.96
C LEU A 63 6.58 4.20 -25.42
N SER A 64 6.22 4.31 -24.13
CA SER A 64 5.08 3.56 -23.59
C SER A 64 3.75 4.01 -24.21
N THR A 65 3.61 5.29 -24.60
CA THR A 65 2.40 5.75 -25.29
C THR A 65 2.24 5.12 -26.67
N LEU A 66 3.33 4.69 -27.32
CA LEU A 66 3.28 3.99 -28.61
C LEU A 66 2.66 2.59 -28.50
N THR A 67 2.58 2.00 -27.31
CA THR A 67 1.84 0.75 -27.10
C THR A 67 0.33 0.92 -27.24
N GLY A 68 -0.18 2.16 -27.18
CA GLY A 68 -1.61 2.46 -27.16
C GLY A 68 -2.31 2.04 -25.86
N ASP A 69 -1.57 1.49 -24.89
CA ASP A 69 -2.12 0.93 -23.65
C ASP A 69 -2.06 1.95 -22.51
N LEU A 70 -3.23 2.50 -22.18
CA LEU A 70 -3.41 3.48 -21.12
C LEU A 70 -3.04 2.93 -19.73
N PHE A 71 -3.24 1.63 -19.50
CA PHE A 71 -2.88 0.99 -18.24
C PHE A 71 -1.36 0.96 -18.10
N VAL A 72 -0.64 0.53 -19.15
CA VAL A 72 0.83 0.50 -19.15
C VAL A 72 1.40 1.89 -18.93
N MET A 73 0.91 2.91 -19.64
CA MET A 73 1.36 4.29 -19.46
C MET A 73 1.16 4.77 -18.01
N THR A 74 -0.07 4.62 -17.48
CA THR A 74 -0.41 5.04 -16.11
C THR A 74 0.47 4.33 -15.09
N PHE A 75 0.66 3.03 -15.26
CA PHE A 75 1.48 2.22 -14.40
C PHE A 75 2.96 2.65 -14.40
N MET A 76 3.52 2.93 -15.58
CA MET A 76 4.91 3.40 -15.71
C MET A 76 5.12 4.76 -15.04
N ILE A 77 4.15 5.68 -15.12
CA ILE A 77 4.20 6.96 -14.40
C ILE A 77 4.27 6.73 -12.88
N ILE A 78 3.38 5.90 -12.34
CA ILE A 78 3.33 5.58 -10.91
C ILE A 78 4.65 4.92 -10.46
N LEU A 79 5.16 3.96 -11.24
CA LEU A 79 6.39 3.23 -10.97
C LEU A 79 7.61 4.17 -10.95
N LEU A 80 7.72 5.07 -11.91
CA LEU A 80 8.84 6.02 -12.00
C LEU A 80 8.76 7.07 -10.88
N ALA A 81 7.56 7.55 -10.55
CA ALA A 81 7.35 8.43 -9.41
C ALA A 81 7.75 7.75 -8.09
N LEU A 82 7.31 6.51 -7.86
CA LEU A 82 7.69 5.70 -6.71
C LEU A 82 9.22 5.49 -6.64
N SER A 83 9.83 5.20 -7.78
CA SER A 83 11.28 5.03 -7.89
C SER A 83 12.04 6.29 -7.47
N ALA A 84 11.57 7.46 -7.91
CA ALA A 84 12.13 8.76 -7.52
C ALA A 84 11.99 9.02 -6.01
N VAL A 85 10.81 8.76 -5.43
CA VAL A 85 10.56 8.94 -3.99
C VAL A 85 11.50 8.06 -3.15
N ILE A 86 11.56 6.75 -3.45
CA ILE A 86 12.43 5.83 -2.72
C ILE A 86 13.89 6.26 -2.85
N ALA A 87 14.35 6.56 -4.06
CA ALA A 87 15.74 6.95 -4.29
C ALA A 87 16.12 8.26 -3.59
N GLN A 88 15.22 9.24 -3.55
CA GLN A 88 15.43 10.51 -2.86
C GLN A 88 15.55 10.30 -1.34
N LEU A 89 14.67 9.49 -0.75
CA LEU A 89 14.72 9.19 0.69
C LEU A 89 15.95 8.36 1.06
N LEU A 90 16.42 7.48 0.17
CA LEU A 90 17.69 6.77 0.34
C LEU A 90 18.89 7.74 0.36
N LYS A 91 18.92 8.76 -0.51
CA LYS A 91 19.96 9.82 -0.46
C LYS A 91 19.93 10.59 0.85
N GLN A 92 18.74 10.83 1.39
CA GLN A 92 18.54 11.50 2.68
C GLN A 92 18.79 10.59 3.88
N ARG A 93 19.19 9.33 3.66
CA ARG A 93 19.42 8.32 4.71
C ARG A 93 18.21 8.12 5.64
N ALA A 94 17.01 8.25 5.10
CA ALA A 94 15.78 7.99 5.82
C ALA A 94 15.74 6.55 6.38
N SER A 95 15.05 6.33 7.50
CA SER A 95 14.80 4.99 8.01
C SER A 95 13.89 4.20 7.07
N LYS A 96 13.94 2.87 7.14
CA LYS A 96 13.14 2.01 6.26
C LYS A 96 11.64 2.20 6.48
N GLU A 97 11.21 2.43 7.72
CA GLU A 97 9.83 2.72 8.07
C GLU A 97 9.40 4.07 7.49
N HIS A 98 10.25 5.10 7.55
CA HIS A 98 9.94 6.39 6.95
C HIS A 98 9.80 6.30 5.43
N ILE A 99 10.68 5.53 4.76
CA ILE A 99 10.56 5.23 3.34
C ILE A 99 9.22 4.55 3.03
N LEU A 100 8.84 3.55 3.83
CA LEU A 100 7.56 2.86 3.67
C LEU A 100 6.38 3.84 3.77
N TYR A 101 6.30 4.64 4.84
CA TYR A 101 5.19 5.56 5.04
C TYR A 101 5.06 6.59 3.92
N VAL A 102 6.17 7.23 3.52
CA VAL A 102 6.14 8.27 2.48
C VAL A 102 5.88 7.68 1.11
N ALA A 103 6.48 6.53 0.78
CA ALA A 103 6.22 5.84 -0.49
C ALA A 103 4.76 5.40 -0.59
N THR A 104 4.18 4.80 0.47
CA THR A 104 2.77 4.43 0.50
C THR A 104 1.87 5.65 0.30
N LEU A 105 2.14 6.75 1.01
CA LEU A 105 1.34 7.97 0.90
C LEU A 105 1.39 8.56 -0.51
N VAL A 106 2.59 8.77 -1.05
CA VAL A 106 2.75 9.40 -2.37
C VAL A 106 2.18 8.51 -3.47
N THR A 107 2.48 7.21 -3.46
CA THR A 107 1.95 6.27 -4.45
C THR A 107 0.44 6.13 -4.36
N SER A 108 -0.13 6.15 -3.15
CA SER A 108 -1.59 6.13 -2.98
C SER A 108 -2.26 7.38 -3.55
N ILE A 109 -1.71 8.57 -3.28
CA ILE A 109 -2.24 9.83 -3.82
C ILE A 109 -2.17 9.83 -5.35
N ILE A 110 -1.04 9.43 -5.93
CA ILE A 110 -0.88 9.38 -7.39
C ILE A 110 -1.83 8.34 -8.00
N THR A 111 -1.96 7.16 -7.39
CA THR A 111 -2.81 6.08 -7.90
C THR A 111 -4.29 6.47 -7.87
N ILE A 112 -4.77 6.97 -6.73
CA ILE A 112 -6.16 7.41 -6.59
C ILE A 112 -6.43 8.62 -7.50
N GLY A 113 -5.52 9.58 -7.56
CA GLY A 113 -5.63 10.72 -8.47
C GLY A 113 -5.68 10.29 -9.94
N ALA A 114 -4.85 9.33 -10.35
CA ALA A 114 -4.89 8.76 -11.69
C ALA A 114 -6.23 8.07 -11.97
N ILE A 115 -6.73 7.24 -11.06
CA ILE A 115 -8.05 6.59 -11.18
C ILE A 115 -9.16 7.64 -11.36
N MET A 116 -9.16 8.70 -10.54
CA MET A 116 -10.16 9.77 -10.62
C MET A 116 -10.09 10.51 -11.97
N ILE A 117 -8.88 10.82 -12.45
CA ILE A 117 -8.69 11.47 -13.76
C ILE A 117 -9.21 10.55 -14.88
N LEU A 118 -8.85 9.27 -14.86
CA LEU A 118 -9.28 8.30 -15.89
C LEU A 118 -10.80 8.08 -15.89
N GLN A 119 -11.43 8.10 -14.71
CA GLN A 119 -12.89 8.07 -14.57
C GLN A 119 -13.54 9.34 -15.14
N GLY A 120 -12.98 10.52 -14.85
CA GLY A 120 -13.45 11.79 -15.42
C GLY A 120 -13.34 11.85 -16.95
N LEU A 121 -12.30 11.22 -17.51
CA LEU A 121 -12.10 11.06 -18.95
C LEU A 121 -12.92 9.92 -19.57
N LYS A 122 -13.74 9.21 -18.79
CA LYS A 122 -14.53 8.04 -19.21
C LYS A 122 -13.69 6.89 -19.79
N GLN A 123 -12.40 6.84 -19.45
CA GLN A 123 -11.47 5.78 -19.86
C GLN A 123 -11.45 4.61 -18.87
N LEU A 124 -11.90 4.85 -17.64
CA LEU A 124 -12.03 3.84 -16.59
C LEU A 124 -13.45 3.88 -16.02
N PRO A 125 -14.14 2.75 -15.89
CA PRO A 125 -15.46 2.72 -15.26
C PRO A 125 -15.39 3.06 -13.76
N TYR A 126 -16.51 3.54 -13.22
CA TYR A 126 -16.67 3.73 -11.78
C TYR A 126 -16.71 2.40 -11.04
N ALA A 127 -16.44 2.45 -9.74
CA ALA A 127 -16.44 1.31 -8.82
C ALA A 127 -17.68 0.41 -8.94
N GLN A 128 -18.88 1.00 -9.10
CA GLN A 128 -20.13 0.27 -9.19
C GLN A 128 -20.18 -0.66 -10.41
N VAL A 129 -19.73 -0.17 -11.56
CA VAL A 129 -19.68 -0.94 -12.81
C VAL A 129 -18.62 -2.03 -12.72
N LEU A 130 -17.47 -1.75 -12.09
CA LEU A 130 -16.42 -2.75 -11.84
C LEU A 130 -16.91 -3.90 -10.95
N LEU A 131 -17.90 -3.67 -10.10
CA LEU A 131 -18.47 -4.66 -9.19
C LEU A 131 -19.71 -5.37 -9.74
N GLU A 132 -20.14 -5.11 -10.98
CA GLU A 132 -21.25 -5.83 -11.61
C GLU A 132 -21.10 -7.36 -11.59
N PRO A 133 -19.92 -7.95 -11.84
CA PRO A 133 -19.75 -9.40 -11.72
C PRO A 133 -20.06 -9.91 -10.31
N TYR A 134 -19.72 -9.14 -9.28
CA TYR A 134 -20.01 -9.48 -7.89
C TYR A 134 -21.51 -9.32 -7.58
N GLN A 135 -22.16 -8.27 -8.09
CA GLN A 135 -23.61 -8.10 -7.99
C GLN A 135 -24.36 -9.28 -8.63
N LYS A 136 -23.90 -9.80 -9.77
CA LYS A 136 -24.50 -10.98 -10.42
C LYS A 136 -24.43 -12.22 -9.52
N ILE A 137 -23.30 -12.44 -8.85
CA ILE A 137 -23.14 -13.56 -7.90
C ILE A 137 -24.11 -13.40 -6.71
N VAL A 138 -24.25 -12.18 -6.19
CA VAL A 138 -25.22 -11.88 -5.11
C VAL A 138 -26.65 -12.18 -5.55
N ASN A 139 -27.05 -11.72 -6.75
CA ASN A 139 -28.39 -11.96 -7.27
C ASN A 139 -28.67 -13.47 -7.44
N GLN A 140 -27.71 -14.22 -7.98
CA GLN A 140 -27.83 -15.68 -8.11
C GLN A 140 -28.00 -16.37 -6.75
N MET A 141 -27.25 -15.94 -5.72
CA MET A 141 -27.38 -16.48 -4.38
C MET A 141 -28.77 -16.22 -3.79
N ILE A 142 -29.30 -15.02 -3.98
CA ILE A 142 -30.64 -14.63 -3.53
C ILE A 142 -31.72 -15.52 -4.17
N GLU A 143 -31.62 -15.75 -5.47
CA GLU A 143 -32.55 -16.59 -6.23
C GLU A 143 -32.48 -18.06 -5.79
N MET A 144 -31.27 -18.58 -5.55
CA MET A 144 -31.07 -19.99 -5.17
C MET A 144 -31.50 -20.31 -3.74
N GLN A 145 -31.34 -19.37 -2.80
CA GLN A 145 -31.56 -19.61 -1.37
C GLN A 145 -32.92 -19.16 -0.85
N ASN A 146 -33.81 -18.63 -1.71
CA ASN A 146 -35.11 -18.08 -1.32
C ASN A 146 -35.02 -17.15 -0.09
N LEU A 147 -34.00 -16.30 -0.08
CA LEU A 147 -33.72 -15.41 1.05
C LEU A 147 -34.89 -14.47 1.32
N ASP A 148 -35.10 -14.14 2.59
CA ASP A 148 -36.08 -13.15 3.01
C ASP A 148 -35.66 -11.72 2.59
N GLN A 149 -36.60 -10.77 2.67
CA GLN A 149 -36.35 -9.40 2.20
C GLN A 149 -35.17 -8.75 2.95
N GLN A 150 -35.04 -9.02 4.25
CA GLN A 150 -33.97 -8.46 5.06
C GLN A 150 -32.59 -8.98 4.64
N ALA A 151 -32.42 -10.28 4.42
CA ALA A 151 -31.14 -10.83 3.94
C ALA A 151 -30.80 -10.32 2.53
N ARG A 152 -31.80 -10.14 1.65
CA ARG A 152 -31.60 -9.55 0.33
C ARG A 152 -31.06 -8.13 0.40
N GLU A 153 -31.63 -7.29 1.26
CA GLU A 153 -31.17 -5.92 1.44
C GLU A 153 -29.74 -5.87 1.97
N VAL A 154 -29.40 -6.71 2.95
CA VAL A 154 -28.03 -6.81 3.49
C VAL A 154 -27.04 -7.19 2.39
N LEU A 155 -27.37 -8.19 1.57
CA LEU A 155 -26.51 -8.64 0.48
C LEU A 155 -26.34 -7.58 -0.61
N ASN A 156 -27.42 -6.91 -1.03
CA ASN A 156 -27.35 -5.83 -2.01
C ASN A 156 -26.52 -4.64 -1.48
N ASN A 157 -26.76 -4.26 -0.23
CA ASN A 157 -25.99 -3.19 0.41
C ASN A 157 -24.51 -3.54 0.56
N SER A 158 -24.15 -4.82 0.65
CA SER A 158 -22.75 -5.25 0.71
C SER A 158 -21.95 -4.85 -0.53
N VAL A 159 -22.56 -4.92 -1.72
CA VAL A 159 -21.91 -4.54 -2.99
C VAL A 159 -21.65 -3.02 -3.03
N HIS A 160 -22.65 -2.23 -2.63
CA HIS A 160 -22.51 -0.79 -2.50
C HIS A 160 -21.43 -0.40 -1.48
N GLN A 161 -21.38 -1.10 -0.33
CA GLN A 161 -20.34 -0.86 0.66
C GLN A 161 -18.94 -1.20 0.14
N LEU A 162 -18.78 -2.28 -0.62
CA LEU A 162 -17.51 -2.60 -1.27
C LEU A 162 -17.06 -1.47 -2.19
N ALA A 163 -17.98 -0.92 -3.00
CA ALA A 163 -17.68 0.20 -3.89
C ALA A 163 -17.16 1.43 -3.11
N VAL A 164 -17.79 1.76 -1.99
CA VAL A 164 -17.40 2.88 -1.12
C VAL A 164 -16.01 2.67 -0.52
N GLN A 165 -15.63 1.42 -0.22
CA GLN A 165 -14.38 1.09 0.48
C GLN A 165 -13.18 0.86 -0.46
N LEU A 166 -13.40 0.75 -1.77
CA LEU A 166 -12.33 0.49 -2.75
C LEU A 166 -11.13 1.44 -2.63
N PRO A 167 -11.29 2.77 -2.44
CA PRO A 167 -10.14 3.65 -2.28
C PRO A 167 -9.23 3.26 -1.13
N ALA A 168 -9.78 2.98 0.06
CA ALA A 168 -8.99 2.53 1.21
C ALA A 168 -8.35 1.15 0.98
N MET A 169 -9.05 0.24 0.32
CA MET A 169 -8.50 -1.07 -0.04
C MET A 169 -7.28 -0.94 -0.97
N ILE A 170 -7.31 0.01 -1.91
CA ILE A 170 -6.16 0.34 -2.76
C ILE A 170 -4.98 0.82 -1.89
N VAL A 171 -5.21 1.74 -0.96
CA VAL A 171 -4.15 2.22 -0.04
C VAL A 171 -3.53 1.09 0.76
N VAL A 172 -4.36 0.24 1.37
CA VAL A 172 -3.88 -0.91 2.17
C VAL A 172 -3.10 -1.90 1.30
N THR A 173 -3.59 -2.18 0.10
CA THR A 173 -2.91 -3.07 -0.87
C THR A 173 -1.54 -2.50 -1.26
N ILE A 174 -1.46 -1.20 -1.57
CA ILE A 174 -0.19 -0.50 -1.86
C ILE A 174 0.75 -0.59 -0.66
N ALA A 175 0.26 -0.42 0.56
CA ALA A 175 1.08 -0.52 1.78
C ALA A 175 1.70 -1.91 1.93
N ILE A 176 0.89 -2.97 1.84
CA ILE A 176 1.34 -4.37 1.93
C ILE A 176 2.34 -4.67 0.80
N TYR A 177 2.00 -4.26 -0.41
CA TYR A 177 2.84 -4.43 -1.59
C TYR A 177 4.19 -3.75 -1.44
N LEU A 178 4.24 -2.53 -0.88
CA LEU A 178 5.49 -1.81 -0.64
C LEU A 178 6.32 -2.43 0.49
N ILE A 179 5.70 -3.02 1.52
CA ILE A 179 6.44 -3.79 2.52
C ILE A 179 7.23 -4.92 1.83
N ILE A 180 6.56 -5.70 0.99
CA ILE A 180 7.16 -6.81 0.23
C ILE A 180 8.24 -6.29 -0.72
N THR A 181 7.91 -5.28 -1.53
CA THR A 181 8.83 -4.66 -2.49
C THR A 181 10.10 -4.20 -1.78
N LEU A 182 10.00 -3.41 -0.71
CA LEU A 182 11.16 -2.89 0.03
C LEU A 182 11.97 -4.01 0.71
N MET A 183 11.36 -5.14 1.08
CA MET A 183 12.10 -6.32 1.56
C MET A 183 12.95 -6.95 0.47
N ILE A 184 12.44 -7.01 -0.77
CA ILE A 184 13.13 -7.60 -1.93
C ILE A 184 14.19 -6.65 -2.50
N ILE A 185 13.84 -5.39 -2.75
CA ILE A 185 14.72 -4.48 -3.50
C ILE A 185 15.92 -4.00 -2.68
N PHE A 186 15.81 -3.88 -1.35
CA PHE A 186 16.89 -3.30 -0.54
C PHE A 186 18.16 -4.17 -0.50
N PRO A 187 18.10 -5.50 -0.32
CA PRO A 187 19.26 -6.37 -0.48
C PRO A 187 19.89 -6.26 -1.88
N ILE A 188 19.08 -6.14 -2.93
CA ILE A 188 19.56 -5.99 -4.31
C ILE A 188 20.29 -4.67 -4.49
N LEU A 189 19.71 -3.55 -4.03
CA LEU A 189 20.31 -2.22 -4.10
C LEU A 189 21.69 -2.14 -3.41
N ARG A 190 21.91 -2.90 -2.33
CA ARG A 190 23.24 -2.98 -1.68
C ARG A 190 24.32 -3.51 -2.62
N LYS A 191 23.98 -4.46 -3.50
CA LYS A 191 24.90 -4.97 -4.53
C LYS A 191 25.29 -3.88 -5.54
N PHE A 192 24.46 -2.87 -5.72
CA PHE A 192 24.73 -1.68 -6.54
C PHE A 192 25.47 -0.55 -5.80
N LYS A 193 26.01 -0.82 -4.60
CA LYS A 193 26.68 0.15 -3.71
C LYS A 193 25.76 1.28 -3.24
N ILE A 194 24.46 1.01 -3.15
CA ILE A 194 23.47 1.92 -2.58
C ILE A 194 23.21 1.49 -1.14
N ALA A 195 23.49 2.38 -0.18
CA ALA A 195 23.24 2.11 1.22
C ALA A 195 21.71 2.05 1.47
N THR A 196 21.24 0.96 2.08
CA THR A 196 19.82 0.78 2.40
C THR A 196 19.61 0.45 3.88
N PRO A 197 18.65 1.09 4.56
CA PRO A 197 18.36 0.82 5.97
C PRO A 197 17.75 -0.58 6.16
N VAL A 198 17.75 -1.06 7.41
CA VAL A 198 17.11 -2.32 7.81
C VAL A 198 15.84 -1.99 8.60
N PHE A 199 14.79 -2.80 8.48
CA PHE A 199 13.61 -2.65 9.33
C PHE A 199 14.00 -2.92 10.78
N ARG A 200 13.51 -2.08 11.70
CA ARG A 200 13.55 -2.45 13.11
C ARG A 200 12.65 -3.68 13.31
N PRO A 201 12.99 -4.58 14.25
CA PRO A 201 12.11 -5.67 14.63
C PRO A 201 10.70 -5.17 14.93
N LEU A 202 9.69 -5.93 14.53
CA LEU A 202 8.29 -5.53 14.65
C LEU A 202 7.90 -5.15 16.08
N TYR A 203 8.46 -5.79 17.12
CA TYR A 203 8.17 -5.44 18.52
C TYR A 203 8.58 -4.01 18.92
N LEU A 204 9.51 -3.38 18.20
CA LEU A 204 9.93 -1.99 18.42
C LEU A 204 9.06 -0.96 17.70
N TRP A 205 8.12 -1.40 16.86
CA TRP A 205 7.28 -0.47 16.11
C TRP A 205 6.30 0.21 17.06
N GLN A 206 6.27 1.54 17.04
CA GLN A 206 5.34 2.31 17.84
C GLN A 206 4.81 3.45 16.97
N MET A 207 3.52 3.40 16.70
CA MET A 207 2.80 4.45 16.01
C MET A 207 2.66 5.69 16.90
N LYS A 208 2.50 6.88 16.29
CA LYS A 208 2.27 8.13 17.05
C LYS A 208 0.87 8.12 17.66
N ARG A 209 0.75 8.61 18.91
CA ARG A 209 -0.55 8.70 19.62
C ARG A 209 -1.62 9.50 18.88
N SER A 210 -1.23 10.43 17.99
CA SER A 210 -2.17 11.16 17.13
C SER A 210 -3.06 10.23 16.30
N LEU A 211 -2.59 9.04 15.92
CA LEU A 211 -3.39 8.06 15.18
C LEU A 211 -4.61 7.57 15.97
N PHE A 212 -4.54 7.52 17.29
CA PHE A 212 -5.70 7.19 18.14
C PHE A 212 -6.81 8.22 17.98
N ILE A 213 -6.45 9.51 18.06
CA ILE A 213 -7.39 10.63 17.97
C ILE A 213 -7.99 10.69 16.55
N ILE A 214 -7.15 10.57 15.51
CA ILE A 214 -7.62 10.59 14.12
C ILE A 214 -8.58 9.41 13.87
N TYR A 215 -8.29 8.23 14.43
CA TYR A 215 -9.18 7.08 14.31
C TYR A 215 -10.51 7.28 15.03
N ALA A 216 -10.51 7.86 16.24
CA ALA A 216 -11.73 8.20 16.96
C ALA A 216 -12.59 9.22 16.20
N ILE A 217 -11.97 10.23 15.58
CA ILE A 217 -12.68 11.19 14.72
C ILE A 217 -13.29 10.48 13.51
N ALA A 218 -12.54 9.59 12.85
CA ALA A 218 -13.04 8.84 11.70
C ALA A 218 -14.24 7.95 12.05
N LEU A 219 -14.25 7.35 13.25
CA LEU A 219 -15.38 6.60 13.79
C LEU A 219 -16.60 7.50 14.06
N LEU A 220 -16.39 8.64 14.72
CA LEU A 220 -17.47 9.59 14.98
C LEU A 220 -18.10 10.04 13.66
N VAL A 221 -17.27 10.45 12.68
CA VAL A 221 -17.75 10.88 11.36
C VAL A 221 -18.62 9.81 10.71
N SER A 222 -18.24 8.53 10.71
CA SER A 222 -19.08 7.50 10.07
C SER A 222 -20.39 7.23 10.79
N VAL A 223 -20.43 7.39 12.12
CA VAL A 223 -21.62 7.09 12.93
C VAL A 223 -22.59 8.28 12.92
N THR A 224 -22.09 9.51 12.86
CA THR A 224 -22.91 10.72 12.91
C THR A 224 -23.36 11.23 11.55
N THR A 225 -22.88 10.63 10.45
CA THR A 225 -23.25 11.05 9.09
C THR A 225 -24.13 10.02 8.41
N GLU A 226 -25.03 10.51 7.57
CA GLU A 226 -25.93 9.65 6.81
C GLU A 226 -25.14 8.69 5.89
N PRO A 227 -25.52 7.40 5.84
CA PRO A 227 -24.94 6.43 4.92
C PRO A 227 -24.97 6.92 3.47
N ALA A 228 -24.00 6.48 2.67
CA ALA A 228 -23.90 6.82 1.24
C ALA A 228 -23.67 8.32 0.91
N THR A 229 -23.40 9.17 1.92
CA THR A 229 -22.88 10.53 1.68
C THR A 229 -21.37 10.54 1.46
N THR A 230 -20.85 11.59 0.82
CA THR A 230 -19.39 11.77 0.61
C THR A 230 -18.63 11.82 1.93
N ILE A 231 -19.18 12.51 2.94
CA ILE A 231 -18.54 12.65 4.25
C ILE A 231 -18.49 11.30 4.97
N ASN A 232 -19.58 10.54 4.93
CA ASN A 232 -19.62 9.18 5.47
C ASN A 232 -18.59 8.27 4.80
N SER A 233 -18.51 8.33 3.48
CA SER A 233 -17.55 7.58 2.67
C SER A 233 -16.09 7.89 3.06
N ILE A 234 -15.77 9.17 3.28
CA ILE A 234 -14.44 9.59 3.78
C ILE A 234 -14.17 8.95 5.15
N GLY A 235 -15.10 9.04 6.09
CA GLY A 235 -14.97 8.45 7.42
C GLY A 235 -14.68 6.95 7.38
N ILE A 236 -15.45 6.19 6.58
CA ILE A 236 -15.29 4.75 6.40
C ILE A 236 -13.89 4.42 5.82
N ASN A 237 -13.46 5.11 4.77
CA ASN A 237 -12.16 4.86 4.15
C ASN A 237 -11.00 5.14 5.12
N PHE A 238 -11.07 6.23 5.89
CA PHE A 238 -10.08 6.51 6.93
C PHE A 238 -10.06 5.42 8.01
N GLN A 239 -11.21 4.90 8.42
CA GLN A 239 -11.24 3.81 9.40
C GLN A 239 -10.57 2.54 8.91
N ILE A 240 -10.68 2.21 7.62
CA ILE A 240 -10.04 1.03 7.05
C ILE A 240 -8.52 1.20 7.07
N VAL A 241 -8.03 2.33 6.56
CA VAL A 241 -6.58 2.61 6.53
C VAL A 241 -5.99 2.70 7.94
N LEU A 242 -6.63 3.44 8.84
CA LEU A 242 -6.18 3.57 10.23
C LEU A 242 -6.35 2.24 10.98
N GLY A 243 -7.41 1.48 10.70
CA GLY A 243 -7.63 0.14 11.22
C GLY A 243 -6.49 -0.80 10.85
N PHE A 244 -6.01 -0.77 9.62
CA PHE A 244 -4.83 -1.52 9.19
C PHE A 244 -3.57 -1.12 9.98
N LEU A 245 -3.34 0.17 10.21
CA LEU A 245 -2.22 0.63 11.05
C LEU A 245 -2.35 0.15 12.51
N LEU A 246 -3.57 0.14 13.05
CA LEU A 246 -3.84 -0.40 14.39
C LEU A 246 -3.61 -1.91 14.46
N VAL A 247 -3.92 -2.67 13.40
CA VAL A 247 -3.56 -4.09 13.33
C VAL A 247 -2.04 -4.26 13.38
N ILE A 248 -1.27 -3.46 12.62
CA ILE A 248 0.21 -3.48 12.70
C ILE A 248 0.69 -3.16 14.12
N GLN A 249 0.10 -2.16 14.78
CA GLN A 249 0.42 -1.82 16.16
C GLN A 249 0.09 -2.97 17.13
N GLY A 250 -1.06 -3.64 16.93
CA GLY A 250 -1.45 -4.82 17.71
C GLY A 250 -0.49 -6.00 17.53
N LEU A 251 -0.09 -6.30 16.29
CA LEU A 251 0.94 -7.31 16.01
C LEU A 251 2.29 -6.94 16.63
N SER A 252 2.63 -5.65 16.63
CA SER A 252 3.81 -5.14 17.32
C SER A 252 3.75 -5.38 18.83
N PHE A 253 2.60 -5.15 19.45
CA PHE A 253 2.39 -5.45 20.87
C PHE A 253 2.47 -6.96 21.15
N ILE A 254 1.84 -7.81 20.34
CA ILE A 254 1.90 -9.28 20.49
C ILE A 254 3.35 -9.79 20.40
N HIS A 255 4.11 -9.31 19.43
CA HIS A 255 5.53 -9.65 19.30
C HIS A 255 6.35 -9.10 20.47
N TYR A 256 6.04 -7.91 20.97
CA TYR A 256 6.68 -7.36 22.17
C TYR A 256 6.43 -8.21 23.40
N PHE A 257 5.18 -8.66 23.61
CA PHE A 257 4.79 -9.49 24.74
C PHE A 257 5.53 -10.83 24.76
N THR A 258 5.57 -11.53 23.62
CA THR A 258 6.27 -12.81 23.49
C THR A 258 7.78 -12.66 23.67
N THR A 259 8.36 -11.56 23.14
CA THR A 259 9.79 -11.24 23.30
C THR A 259 10.15 -10.95 24.75
N ILE A 260 9.39 -10.11 25.46
CA ILE A 260 9.71 -9.75 26.85
C ILE A 260 9.50 -10.94 27.80
N LYS A 261 8.59 -11.87 27.48
CA LYS A 261 8.38 -13.13 28.20
C LYS A 261 9.41 -14.21 27.80
N ARG A 262 10.37 -13.91 26.92
CA ARG A 262 11.42 -14.83 26.44
C ARG A 262 10.84 -16.14 25.89
N MET A 263 9.68 -16.06 25.23
CA MET A 263 9.05 -17.22 24.60
C MET A 263 9.89 -17.71 23.40
N PRO A 264 9.86 -19.01 23.07
CA PRO A 264 10.51 -19.52 21.88
C PRO A 264 10.01 -18.83 20.60
N VAL A 265 10.88 -18.68 19.61
CA VAL A 265 10.55 -18.01 18.33
C VAL A 265 9.34 -18.65 17.65
N ALA A 266 9.24 -19.98 17.68
CA ALA A 266 8.09 -20.70 17.13
C ALA A 266 6.75 -20.25 17.76
N VAL A 267 6.73 -20.05 19.08
CA VAL A 267 5.55 -19.56 19.80
C VAL A 267 5.23 -18.12 19.40
N SER A 268 6.23 -17.26 19.27
CA SER A 268 6.03 -15.89 18.77
C SER A 268 5.43 -15.87 17.36
N VAL A 269 5.89 -16.75 16.46
CA VAL A 269 5.35 -16.85 15.10
C VAL A 269 3.89 -17.30 15.14
N ILE A 270 3.54 -18.31 15.95
CA ILE A 270 2.17 -18.77 16.13
C ILE A 270 1.27 -17.61 16.61
N PHE A 271 1.69 -16.85 17.63
CA PHE A 271 0.91 -15.71 18.12
C PHE A 271 0.75 -14.61 17.05
N ILE A 272 1.76 -14.36 16.23
CA ILE A 272 1.66 -13.39 15.12
C ILE A 272 0.65 -13.90 14.07
N VAL A 273 0.72 -15.18 13.69
CA VAL A 273 -0.21 -15.79 12.73
C VAL A 273 -1.65 -15.75 13.26
N LEU A 274 -1.86 -16.14 14.52
CA LEU A 274 -3.15 -16.02 15.18
C LEU A 274 -3.62 -14.56 15.24
N GLY A 275 -2.72 -13.61 15.49
CA GLY A 275 -3.04 -12.19 15.47
C GLY A 275 -3.51 -11.70 14.09
N ILE A 276 -2.97 -12.26 13.00
CA ILE A 276 -3.42 -11.95 11.63
C ILE A 276 -4.81 -12.57 11.37
N ILE A 277 -5.02 -13.82 11.78
CA ILE A 277 -6.32 -14.52 11.61
C ILE A 277 -7.42 -13.79 12.40
N PHE A 278 -7.14 -13.43 13.66
CA PHE A 278 -8.04 -12.70 14.54
C PHE A 278 -7.80 -11.18 14.46
N TYR A 279 -7.71 -10.64 13.24
CA TYR A 279 -7.42 -9.22 13.02
C TYR A 279 -8.35 -8.24 13.77
N PRO A 280 -9.67 -8.50 14.00
CA PRO A 280 -10.50 -7.56 14.73
C PRO A 280 -10.03 -7.40 16.18
N MET A 281 -9.62 -8.51 16.82
CA MET A 281 -9.07 -8.51 18.17
C MET A 281 -7.71 -7.84 18.20
N THR A 282 -6.85 -8.13 17.22
CA THR A 282 -5.54 -7.48 17.10
C THR A 282 -5.65 -5.98 16.88
N ARG A 283 -6.67 -5.52 16.14
CA ARG A 283 -6.97 -4.09 15.98
C ARG A 283 -7.32 -3.44 17.33
N LEU A 284 -8.13 -4.09 18.15
CA LEU A 284 -8.47 -3.60 19.50
C LEU A 284 -7.23 -3.54 20.39
N ILE A 285 -6.38 -4.57 20.37
CA ILE A 285 -5.10 -4.58 21.10
C ILE A 285 -4.23 -3.40 20.66
N GLY A 286 -4.11 -3.15 19.36
CA GLY A 286 -3.34 -2.03 18.84
C GLY A 286 -3.91 -0.67 19.25
N LEU A 287 -5.23 -0.54 19.29
CA LEU A 287 -5.92 0.66 19.79
C LEU A 287 -5.61 0.90 21.27
N LEU A 288 -5.71 -0.14 22.09
CA LEU A 288 -5.41 -0.07 23.53
C LEU A 288 -3.93 0.21 23.78
N ASP A 289 -3.01 -0.41 23.05
CA ASP A 289 -1.58 -0.14 23.17
C ASP A 289 -1.25 1.31 22.81
N LEU A 290 -1.91 1.87 21.80
CA LEU A 290 -1.69 3.26 21.41
C LEU A 290 -2.27 4.26 22.43
N GLY A 291 -3.47 3.99 22.94
CA GLY A 291 -4.18 4.86 23.89
C GLY A 291 -3.60 4.81 25.30
N LEU A 292 -3.32 3.60 25.80
CA LEU A 292 -2.88 3.35 27.17
C LEU A 292 -1.37 3.12 27.32
N ASN A 293 -0.65 2.97 26.20
CA ASN A 293 0.79 2.67 26.19
C ASN A 293 1.12 1.34 26.91
N LEU A 294 0.41 0.27 26.55
CA LEU A 294 0.46 -1.04 27.21
C LEU A 294 1.89 -1.61 27.27
N LYS A 295 2.71 -1.45 26.23
CA LYS A 295 4.12 -1.89 26.26
C LYS A 295 4.90 -1.30 27.43
N SER A 296 4.65 -0.04 27.78
CA SER A 296 5.32 0.63 28.90
C SER A 296 4.86 0.09 30.24
N MET A 297 3.57 -0.25 30.37
CA MET A 297 3.01 -0.82 31.61
C MET A 297 3.68 -2.17 31.94
N ILE A 298 3.81 -3.04 30.94
CA ILE A 298 4.45 -4.36 31.10
C ILE A 298 5.94 -4.24 31.45
N LYS A 299 6.63 -3.23 30.90
CA LYS A 299 8.05 -3.01 31.20
C LYS A 299 8.27 -2.62 32.68
N ASN A 300 7.35 -1.84 33.24
CA ASN A 300 7.45 -1.35 34.62
C ASN A 300 7.13 -2.44 35.65
N ASP A 301 6.25 -3.39 35.33
CA ASP A 301 5.89 -4.54 36.17
C ASP A 301 7.01 -5.59 36.32
N LYS A 302 8.09 -5.47 35.54
CA LYS A 302 9.26 -6.37 35.58
C LYS A 302 10.50 -5.76 36.21
N ARG A 303 10.40 -4.55 36.76
CA ARG A 303 11.44 -3.93 37.60
C ARG A 303 11.11 -4.16 39.06
#